data_AF-A0A951KC17-F1
#
_entry.id   AF-A0A951KC17-F1
#
_cell.length_a   1.000
_cell.length_b   1.000
_cell.length_c   1.000
_cell.angle_alpha   90.00
_cell.angle_beta   90.00
_cell.angle_gamma   90.00
#
_symmetry.space_group_name_H-M   'P 1'
#
loop_
_entity.id
_entity.type
_entity.pdbx_description
1 polymer ?
#
loop_
_entity_poly.entity_id
_entity_poly.type
_entity_poly.pdbx_seq_one_letter_code
_entity_poly.pdbx_strand_id
1 'polypeptide(L)'
;MKKLRQAADERGITFELLSRNDVQRFYDARYLETKHAIASWLADQFAVLRPMLPPRRRLWDPENYHSAVFDAVATKVAFDSSARGKGSMPQ
;
A
#
# COMPACT_ATOMS: atom_id res chain seq x y z
N MET A 1 8.67 14.00 9.82
CA MET A 1 8.82 12.63 10.36
C MET A 1 8.94 12.57 11.88
N LYS A 2 9.89 13.27 12.52
CA LYS A 2 10.07 13.24 13.99
C LYS A 2 8.77 13.52 14.78
N LYS A 3 8.01 14.56 14.39
CA LYS A 3 6.73 14.91 15.02
C LYS A 3 5.66 13.82 14.90
N LEU A 4 5.64 13.08 13.79
CA LEU A 4 4.64 12.03 13.56
C LEU A 4 4.97 10.78 14.38
N ARG A 5 6.26 10.43 14.44
CA ARG A 5 6.77 9.36 15.31
C ARG A 5 6.49 9.68 16.78
N GLN A 6 6.84 10.88 17.21
CA GLN A 6 6.56 11.35 18.57
C GLN A 6 5.06 11.26 18.90
N ALA A 7 4.19 11.74 18.02
CA ALA A 7 2.73 11.68 18.24
C ALA A 7 2.15 10.26 18.21
N ALA A 8 2.85 9.29 17.61
CA ALA A 8 2.51 7.87 17.65
C ALA A 8 3.00 7.24 18.95
N ASP A 9 4.23 7.55 19.36
CA ASP A 9 4.84 7.10 20.62
C ASP A 9 4.01 7.58 21.83
N GLU A 10 3.59 8.85 21.84
CA GLU A 10 2.69 9.43 22.85
C GLU A 10 1.35 8.69 22.97
N ARG A 11 0.93 7.98 21.93
CA ARG A 11 -0.32 7.21 21.87
C ARG A 11 -0.09 5.70 21.96
N GLY A 12 1.14 5.24 22.14
CA GLY A 12 1.49 3.81 22.15
C GLY A 12 1.24 3.11 20.81
N ILE A 13 1.26 3.84 19.69
CA ILE A 13 1.03 3.30 18.35
C ILE A 13 2.37 2.99 17.69
N THR A 14 2.61 1.73 17.34
CA THR A 14 3.80 1.33 16.57
C THR A 14 3.81 2.02 15.21
N PHE A 15 4.90 2.72 14.90
CA PHE A 15 5.05 3.46 13.65
C PHE A 15 6.28 3.02 12.86
N GLU A 16 6.04 2.46 11.68
CA GLU A 16 7.06 2.02 10.73
C GLU A 16 6.96 2.78 9.40
N LEU A 17 8.10 2.90 8.74
CA LEU A 17 8.19 3.55 7.42
C LEU A 17 8.56 2.51 6.38
N LEU A 18 7.71 2.42 5.36
CA LEU A 18 8.00 1.66 4.16
C LEU A 18 8.31 2.64 3.03
N SER A 19 9.46 2.47 2.37
CA SER A 19 9.80 3.37 1.26
C SER A 19 8.91 3.07 0.06
N ARG A 20 8.67 4.08 -0.78
CA ARG A 20 7.95 3.88 -2.05
C ARG A 20 8.61 2.81 -2.92
N ASN A 21 9.94 2.73 -2.91
CA ASN A 21 10.69 1.74 -3.67
C ASN A 21 10.45 0.31 -3.16
N ASP A 22 10.30 0.13 -1.85
CA ASP A 22 9.99 -1.20 -1.28
C ASP A 22 8.57 -1.63 -1.64
N VAL A 23 7.61 -0.69 -1.59
CA VAL A 23 6.25 -0.94 -2.07
C VAL A 23 6.29 -1.33 -3.55
N GLN A 24 7.00 -0.55 -4.38
CA GLN A 24 7.07 -0.80 -5.82
C GLN A 24 7.70 -2.17 -6.12
N ARG A 25 8.82 -2.51 -5.49
CA ARG A 25 9.48 -3.83 -5.65
C ARG A 25 8.56 -5.00 -5.36
N PHE A 26 7.69 -4.88 -4.34
CA PHE A 26 6.71 -5.92 -4.02
C PHE A 26 5.72 -6.16 -5.16
N TYR A 27 5.28 -5.10 -5.84
CA TYR A 27 4.32 -5.19 -6.96
C TYR A 27 5.00 -5.50 -8.30
N ASP A 28 6.21 -5.01 -8.54
CA ASP A 28 7.01 -5.33 -9.73
C ASP A 28 7.31 -6.84 -9.78
N ALA A 29 7.64 -7.45 -8.64
CA ALA A 29 7.83 -8.91 -8.53
C ALA A 29 6.57 -9.73 -8.87
N ARG A 30 5.41 -9.08 -9.01
CA ARG A 30 4.12 -9.67 -9.41
C ARG A 30 3.66 -9.20 -10.80
N TYR A 31 4.51 -8.51 -11.55
CA TYR A 31 4.20 -7.93 -12.86
C TYR A 31 3.05 -6.91 -12.82
N LEU A 32 2.88 -6.20 -11.69
CA LEU A 32 1.84 -5.20 -11.48
C LEU A 32 2.44 -3.78 -11.57
N GLU A 33 2.68 -3.32 -12.79
CA GLU A 33 3.45 -2.09 -13.05
C GLU A 33 2.62 -0.79 -12.99
N THR A 34 1.29 -0.88 -13.08
CA THR A 34 0.41 0.30 -13.10
C THR A 34 -0.45 0.39 -11.86
N LYS A 35 -0.78 1.61 -11.43
CA LYS A 35 -1.73 1.84 -10.31
C LYS A 35 -3.05 1.09 -10.53
N HIS A 36 -3.55 1.07 -11.77
CA HIS A 36 -4.79 0.33 -12.08
C HIS A 36 -4.60 -1.18 -11.97
N ALA A 37 -3.48 -1.75 -12.45
CA ALA A 37 -3.21 -3.18 -12.29
C ALA A 37 -3.14 -3.58 -10.81
N ILE A 38 -2.46 -2.78 -9.99
CA ILE A 38 -2.41 -2.97 -8.53
C ILE A 38 -3.81 -2.86 -7.92
N ALA A 39 -4.58 -1.83 -8.29
CA ALA A 39 -5.94 -1.65 -7.77
C ALA A 39 -6.88 -2.80 -8.14
N SER A 40 -6.85 -3.26 -9.39
CA SER A 40 -7.63 -4.41 -9.84
C SER A 40 -7.24 -5.68 -9.08
N TRP A 41 -5.94 -5.95 -8.95
CA TRP A 41 -5.45 -7.09 -8.18
C TRP A 41 -5.91 -7.02 -6.71
N LEU A 42 -5.84 -5.85 -6.07
CA LEU A 42 -6.33 -5.65 -4.71
C LEU A 42 -7.85 -5.83 -4.59
N ALA A 43 -8.63 -5.38 -5.58
CA ALA A 43 -10.08 -5.59 -5.60
C ALA A 43 -10.47 -7.07 -5.80
N ASP A 44 -9.61 -7.85 -6.46
CA ASP A 44 -9.79 -9.29 -6.57
C ASP A 44 -9.48 -10.00 -5.24
N GLN A 45 -8.45 -9.56 -4.52
CA GLN A 45 -8.09 -10.12 -3.20
C GLN A 45 -9.06 -9.69 -2.09
N PHE A 46 -9.56 -8.45 -2.15
CA PHE A 46 -10.42 -7.85 -1.13
C PHE A 46 -11.74 -7.40 -1.76
N ALA A 47 -12.77 -8.25 -1.63
CA ALA A 47 -14.08 -7.99 -2.23
C ALA A 47 -14.69 -6.63 -1.83
N VAL A 48 -14.39 -6.12 -0.64
CA VAL A 48 -14.84 -4.81 -0.14
C VAL A 48 -14.33 -3.64 -0.99
N LEU A 49 -13.23 -3.81 -1.72
CA LEU A 49 -12.65 -2.76 -2.56
C LEU A 49 -13.25 -2.72 -3.98
N ARG A 50 -13.96 -3.77 -4.42
CA ARG A 50 -14.55 -3.84 -5.76
C ARG A 50 -15.47 -2.66 -6.10
N PRO A 51 -16.38 -2.21 -5.21
CA PRO A 51 -17.23 -1.06 -5.49
C PRO A 51 -16.44 0.26 -5.62
N MET A 52 -15.22 0.29 -5.10
CA MET A 52 -14.35 1.46 -5.09
C MET A 52 -13.33 1.47 -6.23
N LEU A 53 -13.19 0.37 -6.98
CA LEU A 53 -12.19 0.22 -8.03
C LEU A 53 -12.33 1.36 -9.06
N PRO A 54 -11.35 2.28 -9.16
CA PRO A 54 -11.44 3.36 -10.12
C PRO A 54 -11.38 2.81 -11.55
N PRO A 55 -12.11 3.43 -12.50
CA PRO A 55 -11.98 3.08 -13.90
C PRO A 55 -10.55 3.37 -14.41
N ARG A 56 -10.18 2.74 -15.52
CA ARG A 56 -8.89 3.02 -16.17
C ARG A 56 -8.82 4.49 -16.59
N ARG A 57 -7.89 5.22 -15.95
CA ARG A 57 -7.69 6.66 -16.16
C ARG A 57 -7.14 6.95 -17.57
N ARG A 58 -7.76 7.87 -18.29
CA ARG A 58 -7.20 8.45 -19.52
C ARG A 58 -6.29 9.62 -19.17
N LEU A 59 -5.44 10.08 -20.10
CA LEU A 59 -4.45 11.10 -19.80
C LEU A 59 -5.06 12.43 -19.29
N TRP A 60 -6.28 12.74 -19.71
CA TRP A 60 -7.03 13.94 -19.35
C TRP A 60 -8.00 13.75 -18.17
N ASP A 61 -8.12 12.53 -17.62
CA ASP A 61 -8.98 12.30 -16.47
C ASP A 61 -8.24 12.69 -15.18
N PRO A 62 -8.88 13.42 -14.25
CA PRO A 62 -8.28 13.73 -12.95
C PRO A 62 -8.05 12.45 -12.13
N GLU A 63 -7.17 12.53 -11.12
CA GLU A 63 -6.98 11.40 -10.20
C GLU A 63 -8.26 11.14 -9.39
N ASN A 64 -8.72 9.89 -9.37
CA ASN A 64 -9.91 9.49 -8.64
C ASN A 64 -9.62 9.46 -7.13
N TYR A 65 -10.55 9.96 -6.31
CA TYR A 65 -10.43 9.99 -4.85
C TYR A 65 -10.14 8.61 -4.23
N HIS A 66 -10.71 7.54 -4.77
CA HIS A 66 -10.49 6.17 -4.27
C HIS A 66 -9.05 5.68 -4.46
N SER A 67 -8.25 6.34 -5.32
CA SER A 67 -6.83 5.98 -5.52
C SER A 67 -6.04 6.04 -4.21
N ALA A 68 -6.37 6.98 -3.32
CA ALA A 68 -5.71 7.09 -2.02
C ALA A 68 -5.99 5.88 -1.11
N VAL A 69 -7.19 5.30 -1.19
CA VAL A 69 -7.56 4.08 -0.44
C VAL A 69 -6.76 2.89 -0.97
N PHE A 70 -6.67 2.75 -2.30
CA PHE A 70 -5.85 1.70 -2.90
C PHE A 70 -4.36 1.87 -2.60
N ASP A 71 -3.81 3.10 -2.59
CA ASP A 71 -2.41 3.36 -2.22
C ASP A 71 -2.14 2.97 -0.74
N ALA A 72 -3.08 3.25 0.16
CA ALA A 72 -2.99 2.84 1.57
C ALA A 72 -3.02 1.32 1.75
N VAL A 73 -3.97 0.64 1.10
CA VAL A 73 -4.05 -0.84 1.13
C VAL A 73 -2.80 -1.45 0.48
N ALA A 74 -2.35 -0.89 -0.64
CA ALA A 74 -1.17 -1.38 -1.34
C ALA A 74 0.08 -1.31 -0.45
N THR A 75 0.22 -0.22 0.30
CA THR A 75 1.30 -0.03 1.27
C THR A 75 1.20 -1.06 2.40
N LYS A 76 0.01 -1.32 2.95
CA LYS A 76 -0.17 -2.31 4.02
C LYS A 76 0.17 -3.73 3.57
N VAL A 77 -0.27 -4.14 2.38
CA VAL A 77 0.02 -5.48 1.84
C VAL A 77 1.52 -5.66 1.61
N ALA A 78 2.19 -4.65 1.04
CA ALA A 78 3.64 -4.67 0.85
C ALA A 78 4.39 -4.70 2.21
N PHE A 79 3.92 -3.93 3.19
CA PHE A 79 4.47 -3.92 4.55
C PHE A 79 4.39 -5.30 5.21
N ASP A 80 3.24 -5.96 5.15
CA ASP A 80 3.06 -7.29 5.76
C ASP A 80 3.97 -8.35 5.12
N SER A 81 4.22 -8.24 3.82
CA SER A 81 5.18 -9.12 3.15
C SER A 81 6.62 -8.84 3.57
N SER A 82 6.99 -7.57 3.77
CA SER A 82 8.31 -7.16 4.23
C SER A 82 8.54 -7.58 5.70
N ALA A 83 7.54 -7.40 6.56
CA ALA A 83 7.58 -7.79 7.97
C ALA A 83 7.70 -9.31 8.14
N ARG A 84 7.01 -10.11 7.31
CA ARG A 84 7.16 -11.58 7.30
C ARG A 84 8.57 -12.03 6.92
N GLY A 85 9.28 -11.27 6.08
CA GLY A 85 10.69 -11.52 5.75
C GLY A 85 11.68 -11.19 6.88
N LYS A 86 11.29 -10.34 7.84
CA LYS A 86 12.09 -9.97 9.02
C LYS A 86 11.76 -10.81 10.27
N GLY A 87 10.77 -11.70 10.19
CA GLY A 87 10.29 -12.51 11.31
C GLY A 87 11.14 -13.74 11.69
N SER A 88 12.36 -13.89 11.15
CA SER A 88 13.27 -14.99 11.50
C SER A 88 14.55 -14.47 12.16
N MET A 89 14.43 -13.88 13.33
CA MET A 89 15.54 -13.77 14.28
C MET A 89 14.97 -13.58 15.70
N PRO A 90 14.81 -14.65 16.49
CA PRO A 90 14.68 -14.50 17.94
C PRO A 90 16.03 -14.00 18.49
N GLN A 91 15.96 -13.12 19.50
CA GLN A 91 17.12 -12.74 20.32
C GLN A 91 17.66 -13.93 21.10
#